data_AF-A0A3C0ETE8-F1
#
_entry.id   AF-A0A3C0ETE8-F1
#
_cell.length_a   1.000
_cell.length_b   1.000
_cell.length_c   1.000
_cell.angle_alpha   90.00
_cell.angle_beta   90.00
_cell.angle_gamma   90.00
#
_symmetry.space_group_name_H-M   'P 1'
#
loop_
_entity.id
_entity.type
_entity.pdbx_description
1 polymer ?
#
loop_
_entity_poly.entity_id
_entity_poly.type
_entity_poly.pdbx_seq_one_letter_code
_entity_poly.pdbx_strand_id
1 'polypeptide(L)'
;MPDNQIFSFNCLSVITPVHREHTSIVLIRTGKYLFLRVSWEAVKNPPKEIRTMPIVILSPYSGRPVKIRDKDIGRSVRDEENRVFYVVPRTDEEGYYASLTRNGSEKDEQRYVDLVQKDAVADVHKREELAAPVHNAMGQKRKSTLVRRVVYLVILAAVAYGAWTQKDRFLPTDSNQPADTTQTPVAE
;
A
#
# COMPACT_ATOMS: atom_id res chain seq x y z
N MET A 1 47.34 -46.71 9.61
CA MET A 1 46.22 -47.64 9.83
C MET A 1 45.73 -47.42 11.25
N PRO A 2 44.55 -46.82 11.47
CA PRO A 2 43.99 -46.70 12.82
C PRO A 2 43.14 -47.92 13.16
N ASP A 3 43.34 -48.43 14.37
CA ASP A 3 42.66 -49.57 14.96
C ASP A 3 41.17 -49.30 15.22
N ASN A 4 40.33 -50.17 14.67
CA ASN A 4 38.91 -50.27 14.97
C ASN A 4 38.71 -50.81 16.39
N GLN A 5 38.45 -49.94 17.37
CA GLN A 5 37.91 -50.36 18.66
C GLN A 5 36.38 -50.46 18.56
N ILE A 6 35.92 -51.70 18.39
CA ILE A 6 34.51 -52.10 18.50
C ILE A 6 34.13 -52.06 19.99
N PHE A 7 33.42 -51.01 20.41
CA PHE A 7 32.76 -50.98 21.72
C PHE A 7 31.37 -51.61 21.62
N SER A 8 31.30 -52.88 22.02
CA SER A 8 30.05 -53.61 22.24
C SER A 8 29.34 -53.08 23.48
N PHE A 9 28.32 -52.23 23.28
CA PHE A 9 27.39 -51.84 24.35
C PHE A 9 26.33 -52.92 24.54
N ASN A 10 26.67 -53.95 25.31
CA ASN A 10 25.65 -54.78 25.94
C ASN A 10 25.19 -54.06 27.21
N CYS A 11 24.03 -53.40 27.15
CA CYS A 11 23.37 -52.91 28.34
C CYS A 11 21.86 -53.13 28.23
N LEU A 12 21.44 -54.34 28.59
CA LEU A 12 20.08 -54.57 29.07
C LEU A 12 19.93 -53.78 30.37
N SER A 13 19.04 -52.78 30.37
CA SER A 13 18.37 -52.38 31.59
C SER A 13 16.90 -52.15 31.28
N VAL A 14 16.10 -53.06 31.82
CA VAL A 14 14.65 -53.00 31.88
C VAL A 14 14.30 -51.87 32.85
N ILE A 15 13.73 -50.78 32.34
CA ILE A 15 13.19 -49.69 33.17
C ILE A 15 11.68 -49.92 33.26
N THR A 16 11.21 -50.50 34.36
CA THR A 16 9.80 -50.49 34.73
C THR A 16 9.48 -49.16 35.43
N PRO A 17 8.42 -48.44 35.03
CA PRO A 17 8.02 -47.22 35.72
C PRO A 17 7.17 -47.59 36.95
N VAL A 18 7.77 -47.56 38.13
CA VAL A 18 7.02 -47.55 39.40
C VAL A 18 6.99 -46.12 39.93
N HIS A 19 5.78 -45.59 39.93
CA HIS A 19 5.22 -44.56 40.81
C HIS A 19 6.11 -43.39 41.24
N ARG A 20 5.74 -42.21 40.72
CA ARG A 20 5.80 -40.86 41.31
C ARG A 20 6.79 -40.59 42.45
N GLU A 21 7.59 -39.56 42.16
CA GLU A 21 8.36 -38.69 43.05
C GLU A 21 9.80 -39.16 43.31
N HIS A 22 10.73 -38.50 42.61
CA HIS A 22 12.19 -38.59 42.72
C HIS A 22 12.90 -39.69 41.90
N THR A 23 12.83 -39.58 40.57
CA THR A 23 13.79 -40.26 39.68
C THR A 23 15.16 -39.59 39.78
N SER A 24 16.06 -40.19 40.56
CA SER A 24 17.49 -39.85 40.58
C SER A 24 18.23 -40.88 39.74
N ILE A 25 18.87 -40.46 38.65
CA ILE A 25 19.70 -41.34 37.82
C ILE A 25 21.12 -41.36 38.39
N VAL A 26 21.56 -42.51 38.89
CA VAL A 26 22.93 -42.70 39.40
C VAL A 26 23.73 -43.49 38.37
N LEU A 27 24.65 -42.81 37.68
CA LEU A 27 25.59 -43.44 36.76
C LEU A 27 26.85 -43.86 37.55
N ILE A 28 27.05 -45.17 37.72
CA ILE A 28 28.22 -45.73 38.40
C ILE A 28 29.30 -46.01 37.35
N ARG A 29 30.26 -45.11 37.21
CA ARG A 29 31.50 -45.36 36.46
C ARG A 29 32.68 -45.19 37.42
N THR A 30 33.28 -46.32 37.79
CA THR A 30 34.62 -46.49 38.37
C THR A 30 35.14 -45.30 39.20
N GLY A 31 34.83 -45.29 40.49
CA GLY A 31 35.72 -44.72 41.51
C GLY A 31 35.62 -43.23 41.85
N LYS A 32 34.77 -42.43 41.21
CA LYS A 32 34.51 -41.03 41.65
C LYS A 32 33.02 -40.73 41.60
N TYR A 33 32.42 -40.50 42.76
CA TYR A 33 31.01 -40.10 42.89
C TYR A 33 30.84 -38.67 42.37
N LEU A 34 30.40 -38.52 41.13
CA LEU A 34 29.95 -37.24 40.59
C LEU A 34 28.44 -37.16 40.79
N PHE A 35 28.00 -36.57 41.91
CA PHE A 35 26.59 -36.27 42.14
C PHE A 35 26.16 -35.09 41.25
N LEU A 36 25.67 -35.39 40.05
CA LEU A 36 24.98 -34.40 39.22
C LEU A 36 23.57 -34.19 39.79
N ARG A 37 23.44 -33.24 40.70
CA ARG A 37 22.16 -32.76 41.22
C ARG A 37 21.50 -31.92 40.12
N VAL A 38 20.81 -32.56 39.18
CA VAL A 38 20.00 -31.86 38.16
C VAL A 38 18.80 -31.24 38.88
N SER A 39 18.89 -29.94 39.20
CA SER A 39 17.81 -29.22 39.86
C SER A 39 16.61 -29.09 38.92
N TRP A 40 15.48 -29.66 39.33
CA TRP A 40 14.21 -29.60 38.60
C TRP A 40 13.61 -28.19 38.49
N GLU A 41 14.15 -27.19 39.21
CA GLU A 41 13.69 -25.80 39.11
C GLU A 41 13.96 -25.17 37.74
N ALA A 42 14.97 -25.66 37.01
CA ALA A 42 15.26 -25.20 35.65
C ALA A 42 14.21 -25.66 34.61
N VAL A 43 13.32 -26.60 34.96
CA VAL A 43 12.28 -27.12 34.04
C VAL A 43 10.98 -26.31 34.12
N LYS A 44 10.74 -25.56 35.20
CA LYS A 44 9.47 -24.83 35.40
C LYS A 44 9.43 -23.43 34.77
N ASN A 45 10.59 -22.90 34.39
CA ASN A 45 10.68 -21.60 33.73
C ASN A 45 11.38 -21.78 32.37
N PRO A 46 10.65 -22.08 31.28
CA PRO A 46 11.26 -22.01 29.96
C PRO A 46 11.87 -20.61 29.80
N PRO A 47 13.10 -20.49 29.27
CA PRO A 47 13.78 -19.22 29.13
C PRO A 47 12.85 -18.22 28.44
N LYS A 48 12.67 -17.12 29.15
CA LYS A 48 11.87 -15.94 28.81
C LYS A 48 11.95 -15.67 27.31
N GLU A 49 10.84 -16.00 26.64
CA GLU A 49 10.38 -15.54 25.34
C GLU A 49 11.42 -14.67 24.61
N ILE A 50 12.22 -15.31 23.74
CA ILE A 50 13.03 -14.58 22.76
C ILE A 50 12.04 -13.69 22.03
N ARG A 51 12.18 -12.38 22.20
CA ARG A 51 11.42 -11.37 21.47
C ARG A 51 11.88 -11.46 20.02
N THR A 52 11.40 -12.46 19.32
CA THR A 52 11.67 -12.65 17.90
C THR A 52 11.00 -11.51 17.16
N MET A 53 11.81 -10.76 16.42
CA MET A 53 11.31 -9.68 15.59
C MET A 53 10.30 -10.27 14.61
N PRO A 54 9.06 -9.73 14.53
CA PRO A 54 8.07 -10.28 13.62
C PRO A 54 8.58 -10.12 12.19
N ILE A 55 8.76 -11.24 11.50
CA ILE A 55 9.12 -11.27 10.09
C ILE A 55 7.92 -10.71 9.32
N VAL A 56 8.12 -9.64 8.56
CA VAL A 56 7.09 -9.08 7.70
C VAL A 56 7.30 -9.63 6.30
N ILE A 57 6.30 -10.34 5.78
CA ILE A 57 6.30 -10.82 4.39
C ILE A 57 5.01 -10.44 3.70
N LEU A 58 5.04 -10.32 2.37
CA LEU A 58 3.85 -10.03 1.57
C LEU A 58 3.05 -11.31 1.31
N SER A 59 1.72 -11.24 1.48
CA SER A 59 0.80 -12.32 1.08
C SER A 59 0.85 -12.53 -0.44
N PRO A 60 0.87 -13.78 -0.93
CA PRO A 60 0.98 -14.06 -2.37
C PRO A 60 -0.32 -13.76 -3.13
N TYR A 61 -1.43 -13.58 -2.40
CA TYR A 61 -2.75 -13.30 -2.97
C TYR A 61 -3.08 -11.80 -2.96
N SER A 62 -2.97 -11.17 -1.79
CA SER A 62 -3.38 -9.77 -1.61
C SER A 62 -2.22 -8.79 -1.74
N GLY A 63 -0.97 -9.26 -1.72
CA GLY A 63 0.20 -8.39 -1.65
C GLY A 63 0.31 -7.60 -0.35
N ARG A 64 -0.54 -7.89 0.65
CA ARG A 64 -0.53 -7.16 1.93
C ARG A 64 0.58 -7.69 2.85
N PRO A 65 1.25 -6.82 3.63
CA PRO A 65 2.24 -7.24 4.60
C PRO A 65 1.58 -8.00 5.77
N VAL A 66 2.02 -9.22 5.99
CA VAL A 66 1.61 -10.10 7.09
C VAL A 66 2.78 -10.23 8.07
N LYS A 67 2.48 -10.03 9.35
CA LYS A 67 3.46 -10.23 10.43
C LYS A 67 3.45 -11.68 10.88
N ILE A 68 4.60 -12.33 10.77
CA ILE A 68 4.78 -13.75 11.04
C ILE A 68 5.83 -13.94 12.12
N ARG A 69 5.68 -14.99 12.91
CA ARG A 69 6.64 -15.36 13.96
C ARG A 69 7.60 -16.41 13.41
N ASP A 70 8.82 -16.47 13.94
CA ASP A 70 9.82 -17.46 13.51
C ASP A 70 9.32 -18.90 13.63
N LYS A 71 8.48 -19.18 14.64
CA LYS A 71 7.84 -20.49 14.85
C LYS A 71 6.82 -20.90 13.78
N ASP A 72 6.39 -19.97 12.95
CA ASP A 72 5.43 -20.19 11.87
C ASP A 72 6.12 -20.42 10.51
N ILE A 73 7.46 -20.36 10.46
CA ILE A 73 8.25 -20.72 9.27
C ILE A 73 8.03 -22.21 8.96
N GLY A 74 7.76 -22.53 7.68
CA GLY A 74 7.45 -23.90 7.24
C GLY A 74 6.08 -24.44 7.68
N ARG A 75 5.24 -23.59 8.31
CA ARG A 75 3.84 -23.88 8.64
C ARG A 75 2.90 -23.12 7.71
N SER A 76 1.64 -23.51 7.72
CA SER A 76 0.57 -22.77 7.05
C SER A 76 0.20 -21.53 7.86
N VAL A 77 0.22 -20.38 7.20
CA VAL A 77 -0.23 -19.09 7.74
C VAL A 77 -1.47 -18.66 6.98
N ARG A 78 -2.36 -17.93 7.65
CA ARG A 78 -3.58 -17.39 7.05
C ARG A 78 -3.43 -15.88 6.87
N ASP A 79 -3.87 -15.39 5.72
CA ASP A 79 -4.00 -13.95 5.49
C ASP A 79 -5.28 -13.39 6.16
N GLU A 80 -5.49 -12.08 5.99
CA GLU A 80 -6.68 -11.38 6.48
C GLU A 80 -7.99 -11.90 5.86
N GLU A 81 -7.92 -12.53 4.68
CA GLU A 81 -9.05 -13.14 3.96
C GLU A 81 -9.17 -14.65 4.28
N ASN A 82 -8.50 -15.14 5.32
CA ASN A 82 -8.46 -16.56 5.72
C ASN A 82 -7.90 -17.52 4.66
N ARG A 83 -7.20 -17.03 3.63
CA ARG A 83 -6.51 -17.86 2.64
C ARG A 83 -5.20 -18.39 3.21
N VAL A 84 -4.92 -19.65 2.95
CA VAL A 84 -3.73 -20.34 3.45
C VAL A 84 -2.58 -20.18 2.46
N PHE A 85 -1.40 -19.87 3.00
CA PHE A 85 -0.13 -19.90 2.29
C PHE A 85 0.97 -20.41 3.23
N TYR A 86 2.16 -20.68 2.67
CA TYR A 86 3.32 -21.18 3.40
C TYR A 86 4.45 -20.17 3.35
N VAL A 87 5.26 -20.16 4.41
CA VAL A 87 6.47 -19.35 4.49
C VAL A 87 7.67 -20.24 4.23
N VAL A 88 8.38 -19.95 3.14
CA VAL A 88 9.50 -20.76 2.64
C VAL A 88 10.77 -19.88 2.63
N PRO A 89 11.93 -20.40 3.05
CA PRO A 89 13.20 -19.69 2.91
C PRO A 89 13.56 -19.52 1.43
N ARG A 90 14.19 -18.41 1.07
CA ARG A 90 14.69 -18.18 -0.29
C ARG A 90 15.89 -19.05 -0.61
N THR A 91 16.08 -19.30 -1.90
CA THR A 91 17.25 -19.96 -2.49
C THR A 91 18.55 -19.21 -2.24
N ASP A 92 18.51 -17.88 -2.19
CA ASP A 92 19.67 -17.02 -1.89
C ASP A 92 20.07 -17.01 -0.39
N GLU A 93 19.44 -17.87 0.44
CA GLU A 93 19.60 -17.98 1.90
C GLU A 93 19.27 -16.71 2.71
N GLU A 94 19.03 -15.58 2.06
CA GLU A 94 18.69 -14.30 2.68
C GLU A 94 17.18 -14.01 2.60
N GLY A 95 16.47 -14.42 3.66
CA GLY A 95 15.06 -14.08 3.90
C GLY A 95 14.04 -15.14 3.52
N TYR A 96 12.77 -14.75 3.58
CA TYR A 96 11.61 -15.63 3.41
C TYR A 96 10.64 -15.05 2.39
N TYR A 97 9.92 -15.93 1.69
CA TYR A 97 8.83 -15.55 0.80
C TYR A 97 7.59 -16.39 1.08
N ALA A 98 6.44 -15.86 0.66
CA ALA A 98 5.18 -16.57 0.75
C ALA A 98 4.95 -17.41 -0.52
N SER A 99 4.74 -18.72 -0.35
CA SER A 99 4.39 -19.64 -1.44
C SER A 99 3.00 -20.22 -1.22
N LEU A 100 2.35 -20.58 -2.33
CA LEU A 100 1.10 -21.33 -2.34
C LEU A 100 1.31 -22.79 -1.91
N THR A 101 2.53 -23.29 -2.05
CA THR A 101 2.90 -24.68 -1.82
C THR A 101 3.92 -24.78 -0.69
N ARG A 102 4.02 -25.96 -0.07
CA ARG A 102 4.93 -26.17 1.06
C ARG A 102 6.41 -26.18 0.66
N ASN A 103 6.71 -26.57 -0.57
CA ASN A 103 8.09 -26.74 -1.06
C ASN A 103 8.61 -25.49 -1.78
N GLY A 104 7.76 -24.50 -2.05
CA GLY A 104 8.14 -23.39 -2.91
C GLY A 104 8.20 -23.77 -4.39
N SER A 105 8.22 -22.75 -5.24
CA SER A 105 8.44 -22.88 -6.68
C SER A 105 9.16 -21.63 -7.15
N GLU A 106 10.04 -21.75 -8.14
CA GLU A 106 10.71 -20.61 -8.77
C GLU A 106 9.71 -19.56 -9.27
N LYS A 107 8.52 -20.00 -9.72
CA LYS A 107 7.43 -19.10 -10.13
C LYS A 107 6.88 -18.27 -8.98
N ASP A 108 6.83 -18.83 -7.77
CA ASP A 108 6.36 -18.12 -6.59
C ASP A 108 7.43 -17.14 -6.08
N GLU A 109 8.72 -17.48 -6.21
CA GLU A 109 9.82 -16.56 -5.91
C GLU A 109 9.78 -15.33 -6.82
N GLN A 110 9.63 -15.54 -8.14
CA GLN A 110 9.47 -14.46 -9.11
C GLN A 110 8.25 -13.59 -8.79
N ARG A 111 7.10 -14.21 -8.49
CA ARG A 111 5.89 -13.46 -8.10
C ARG A 111 6.12 -12.61 -6.86
N TYR A 112 6.86 -13.12 -5.89
CA TYR A 112 7.19 -12.35 -4.68
C TYR A 112 8.11 -11.17 -5.00
N VAL A 113 9.10 -11.35 -5.88
CA VAL A 113 9.96 -10.24 -6.36
C VAL A 113 9.11 -9.15 -7.02
N ASP A 114 8.17 -9.53 -7.89
CA ASP A 114 7.26 -8.59 -8.55
C ASP A 114 6.39 -7.84 -7.53
N LEU A 115 5.92 -8.51 -6.49
CA LEU A 115 5.11 -7.89 -5.42
C LEU A 115 5.92 -6.88 -4.61
N VAL A 116 7.17 -7.22 -4.25
CA VAL A 116 8.05 -6.30 -3.52
C VAL A 116 8.36 -5.06 -4.36
N GLN A 117 8.63 -5.24 -5.67
CA GLN A 117 8.85 -4.11 -6.58
C GLN A 117 7.59 -3.24 -6.70
N LYS A 118 6.41 -3.85 -6.85
CA LYS A 118 5.14 -3.12 -6.92
C LYS A 118 4.86 -2.33 -5.64
N ASP A 119 5.11 -2.91 -4.47
CA ASP A 119 4.88 -2.24 -3.19
C ASP A 119 5.86 -1.06 -2.99
N ALA A 120 7.12 -1.24 -3.38
CA ALA A 120 8.10 -0.15 -3.37
C ALA A 120 7.70 1.01 -4.29
N VAL A 121 7.19 0.72 -5.50
CA VAL A 121 6.68 1.74 -6.43
C VAL A 121 5.41 2.40 -5.88
N ALA A 122 4.50 1.62 -5.29
CA ALA A 122 3.28 2.14 -4.69
C ALA A 122 3.57 3.08 -3.51
N ASP A 123 4.58 2.79 -2.71
CA ASP A 123 4.99 3.66 -1.59
C ASP A 123 5.64 4.97 -2.05
N VAL A 124 6.37 4.95 -3.17
CA VAL A 124 6.86 6.18 -3.81
C VAL A 124 5.67 7.03 -4.28
N HIS A 125 4.71 6.44 -4.99
CA HIS A 125 3.53 7.17 -5.46
C HIS A 125 2.64 7.67 -4.33
N LYS A 126 2.45 6.90 -3.24
CA LYS A 126 1.74 7.40 -2.04
C LYS A 126 2.45 8.58 -1.42
N ARG A 127 3.78 8.58 -1.37
CA ARG A 127 4.55 9.73 -0.86
C ARG A 127 4.44 10.93 -1.78
N GLU A 128 4.45 10.73 -3.10
CA GLU A 128 4.20 11.78 -4.08
C GLU A 128 2.78 12.35 -3.97
N GLU A 129 1.77 11.51 -3.75
CA GLU A 129 0.38 11.92 -3.58
C GLU A 129 0.14 12.65 -2.24
N LEU A 130 0.82 12.23 -1.16
CA LEU A 130 0.81 12.95 0.13
C LEU A 130 1.61 14.25 0.08
N ALA A 131 2.65 14.31 -0.76
CA ALA A 131 3.44 15.51 -1.00
C ALA A 131 2.74 16.47 -1.98
N ALA A 132 1.87 15.95 -2.85
CA ALA A 132 0.97 16.75 -3.64
C ALA A 132 0.03 17.48 -2.66
N PRO A 133 -0.06 18.82 -2.72
CA PRO A 133 -0.90 19.57 -1.80
C PRO A 133 -2.35 19.12 -1.95
N VAL A 134 -2.84 18.36 -0.96
CA VAL A 134 -4.22 17.92 -0.77
C VAL A 134 -5.08 19.18 -0.71
N HIS A 135 -5.58 19.60 -1.87
CA HIS A 135 -6.40 20.79 -2.09
C HIS A 135 -5.98 22.03 -1.29
N ASN A 136 -5.35 22.99 -1.98
CA ASN A 136 -5.24 24.35 -1.46
C ASN A 136 -6.64 24.90 -1.09
N ALA A 137 -7.00 24.79 0.20
CA ALA A 137 -8.14 25.47 0.83
C ALA A 137 -7.91 26.99 0.90
N MET A 138 -6.73 27.47 0.46
CA MET A 138 -6.59 28.80 -0.11
C MET A 138 -7.39 28.87 -1.41
N GLY A 139 -8.71 28.97 -1.27
CA GLY A 139 -9.60 29.26 -2.38
C GLY A 139 -9.05 30.48 -3.10
N GLN A 140 -8.53 30.27 -4.32
CA GLN A 140 -8.17 31.36 -5.21
C GLN A 140 -9.43 32.20 -5.34
N LYS A 141 -9.47 33.34 -4.62
CA LYS A 141 -10.54 34.33 -4.77
C LYS A 141 -10.60 34.60 -6.26
N ARG A 142 -11.69 34.19 -6.92
CA ARG A 142 -11.88 34.39 -8.36
C ARG A 142 -11.81 35.88 -8.64
N LYS A 143 -10.61 36.38 -8.93
CA LYS A 143 -10.39 37.73 -9.44
C LYS A 143 -10.99 37.73 -10.84
N SER A 144 -12.23 38.21 -11.00
CA SER A 144 -12.71 38.89 -12.22
C SER A 144 -14.23 38.90 -12.44
N THR A 145 -15.09 38.64 -11.45
CA THR A 145 -16.53 38.92 -11.66
C THR A 145 -16.78 40.42 -11.90
N LEU A 146 -16.01 41.29 -11.25
CA LEU A 146 -16.10 42.74 -11.40
C LEU A 146 -15.59 43.21 -12.77
N VAL A 147 -14.44 42.72 -13.23
CA VAL A 147 -13.90 43.03 -14.55
C VAL A 147 -14.86 42.59 -15.66
N ARG A 148 -15.41 41.37 -15.54
CA ARG A 148 -16.40 40.86 -16.51
C ARG A 148 -17.66 41.72 -16.54
N ARG A 149 -18.15 42.21 -15.39
CA ARG A 149 -19.29 43.13 -15.31
C ARG A 149 -18.99 44.47 -15.98
N VAL A 150 -17.81 45.03 -15.75
CA VAL A 150 -17.39 46.30 -16.39
C VAL A 150 -17.32 46.16 -17.90
N VAL A 151 -16.70 45.08 -18.41
CA VAL A 151 -16.65 44.81 -19.85
C VAL A 151 -18.06 44.69 -20.44
N TYR A 152 -18.97 44.00 -19.75
CA TYR A 152 -20.35 43.84 -20.21
C TYR A 152 -21.10 45.19 -20.28
N LEU A 153 -20.92 46.06 -19.29
CA LEU A 153 -21.51 47.40 -19.28
C LEU A 153 -20.96 48.29 -20.39
N VAL A 154 -19.66 48.21 -20.68
CA VAL A 154 -19.03 48.97 -21.79
C VAL A 154 -19.60 48.53 -23.14
N ILE A 155 -19.77 47.22 -23.36
CA ILE A 155 -20.38 46.69 -24.58
C ILE A 155 -21.82 47.17 -24.71
N LEU A 156 -22.62 47.09 -23.64
CA LEU A 156 -24.01 47.58 -23.63
C LEU A 156 -24.09 49.08 -23.95
N ALA A 157 -23.22 49.89 -23.36
CA ALA A 157 -23.16 51.33 -23.63
C ALA A 157 -22.78 51.63 -25.08
N ALA A 158 -21.82 50.89 -25.64
CA ALA A 158 -21.42 51.05 -27.05
C ALA A 158 -22.54 50.69 -28.03
N VAL A 159 -23.29 49.62 -27.76
CA VAL A 159 -24.46 49.22 -28.58
C VAL A 159 -25.58 50.25 -28.46
N ALA A 160 -25.88 50.70 -27.24
CA ALA A 160 -26.90 51.73 -27.02
C ALA A 160 -26.53 53.05 -27.72
N TYR A 161 -25.27 53.46 -27.64
CA TYR A 161 -24.75 54.64 -28.35
C TYR A 161 -24.84 54.47 -29.87
N GLY A 162 -24.42 53.31 -30.40
CA GLY A 162 -24.54 53.00 -31.82
C GLY A 162 -26.00 53.05 -32.31
N ALA A 163 -26.93 52.47 -31.56
CA ALA A 163 -28.36 52.51 -31.88
C ALA A 163 -28.93 53.93 -31.83
N TRP A 164 -28.49 54.76 -30.87
CA TRP A 164 -28.91 56.16 -30.77
C TRP A 164 -28.47 56.97 -31.99
N THR A 165 -27.21 56.81 -32.42
CA THR A 165 -26.70 57.54 -33.60
C THR A 165 -27.33 57.10 -34.93
N GLN A 166 -27.88 55.87 -35.03
CA GLN A 166 -28.57 55.42 -36.24
C GLN A 166 -30.02 55.90 -36.34
N LYS A 167 -30.65 56.33 -35.24
CA LYS A 167 -32.06 56.79 -35.24
C LYS A 167 -32.28 57.95 -36.21
N ASP A 168 -31.29 58.83 -36.35
CA ASP A 168 -31.38 60.01 -37.23
C ASP A 168 -31.26 59.67 -38.72
N ARG A 169 -30.83 58.45 -39.07
CA ARG A 169 -30.66 58.01 -40.46
C ARG A 169 -31.94 57.43 -41.09
N PHE A 170 -32.92 57.05 -40.27
CA PHE A 170 -34.13 56.35 -40.71
C PHE A 170 -35.41 57.16 -40.54
N LEU A 171 -35.33 58.43 -40.11
CA LEU A 171 -36.48 59.32 -40.20
C LEU A 171 -36.64 59.73 -41.67
N PRO A 172 -37.72 59.34 -42.35
CA PRO A 172 -38.00 59.85 -43.68
C PRO A 172 -38.16 61.36 -43.57
N THR A 173 -37.29 62.11 -44.23
CA THR A 173 -37.50 63.53 -44.49
C THR A 173 -38.84 63.64 -45.20
N ASP A 174 -39.87 64.15 -44.52
CA ASP A 174 -41.17 64.44 -45.10
C ASP A 174 -40.95 65.35 -46.32
N SER A 175 -40.90 64.74 -47.50
CA SER A 175 -40.86 65.42 -48.78
C SER A 175 -42.26 65.92 -49.11
N ASN A 176 -42.78 66.82 -48.27
CA ASN A 176 -43.86 67.73 -48.64
C ASN A 176 -43.25 68.87 -49.46
N GLN A 177 -42.79 68.53 -50.66
CA GLN A 177 -42.41 69.52 -51.66
C GLN A 177 -43.69 69.85 -52.44
N PRO A 178 -44.29 71.05 -52.27
CA PRO A 178 -45.46 71.42 -53.04
C PRO A 178 -45.08 71.46 -54.52
N ALA A 179 -45.82 70.73 -55.34
CA ALA A 179 -45.67 70.74 -56.79
C ALA A 179 -46.00 72.15 -57.31
N ASP A 180 -44.96 72.88 -57.67
CA ASP A 180 -45.06 74.19 -58.30
C ASP A 180 -45.70 74.00 -59.68
N THR A 181 -46.99 74.34 -59.78
CA THR A 181 -47.80 74.20 -60.98
C THR A 181 -47.58 75.44 -61.84
N THR A 182 -46.57 75.40 -62.71
CA THR A 182 -46.34 76.46 -63.70
C THR A 182 -47.50 76.49 -64.70
N GLN A 183 -48.31 77.55 -64.61
CA GLN A 183 -49.38 77.88 -65.54
C GLN A 183 -48.81 78.32 -66.89
N THR A 184 -49.32 77.73 -67.98
CA THR A 184 -49.09 78.12 -69.37
C THR A 184 -49.91 79.36 -69.71
N PRO A 185 -49.35 80.45 -70.26
CA PRO A 185 -50.16 81.46 -70.93
C PRO A 185 -50.43 81.03 -72.38
N VAL A 186 -51.72 80.99 -72.71
CA VAL A 186 -52.24 80.93 -74.08
C VAL A 186 -52.00 82.29 -74.73
N ALA A 187 -51.35 82.31 -75.89
CA ALA A 187 -51.28 83.48 -76.76
C ALA A 187 -52.16 83.24 -77.98
N GLU A 188 -53.06 84.19 -78.20
CA GLU A 188 -53.95 84.38 -79.35
C GLU A 188 -53.22 85.20 -80.44
#